data_AF-A0A1E4M871-F1
#
_entry.id   AF-A0A1E4M871-F1
#
_cell.length_a   1.000
_cell.length_b   1.000
_cell.length_c   1.000
_cell.angle_alpha   90.00
_cell.angle_beta   90.00
_cell.angle_gamma   90.00
#
_symmetry.space_group_name_H-M   'P 1'
#
loop_
_entity.id
_entity.type
_entity.pdbx_description
1 polymer ?
#
loop_
_entity_poly.entity_id
_entity_poly.type
_entity_poly.pdbx_seq_one_letter_code
_entity_poly.pdbx_strand_id
1 'polypeptide(L)'
;MSPVTSSSVAWNPPADADRLLLAGNEACVETIRLILATLPSSARGQVFVEVQSEDDIEQLAAPGRFSVSWLVRDRGQALRRSLDAWLAEMLPVSAFGSSSVYSWQGDGPARLLTSD
;
A
#
# COMPACT_ATOMS: atom_id res chain seq x y z
N MET A 1 -30.28 14.71 2.99
CA MET A 1 -29.09 14.41 2.18
C MET A 1 -28.36 13.28 2.90
N SER A 2 -28.55 12.04 2.47
CA SER A 2 -27.94 10.89 3.15
C SER A 2 -26.43 10.88 2.84
N PRO A 3 -25.55 10.71 3.84
CA PRO A 3 -24.13 10.56 3.57
C PRO A 3 -23.91 9.29 2.74
N VAL A 4 -23.12 9.41 1.67
CA VAL A 4 -22.63 8.25 0.92
C VAL A 4 -21.80 7.42 1.91
N THR A 5 -22.30 6.26 2.30
CA THR A 5 -21.51 5.29 3.05
C THR A 5 -20.59 4.60 2.07
N SER A 6 -19.36 5.10 1.95
CA SER A 6 -18.27 4.39 1.29
C SER A 6 -17.86 3.19 2.16
N SER A 7 -18.65 2.11 2.12
CA SER A 7 -18.17 0.76 2.39
C SER A 7 -17.50 0.30 1.10
N SER A 8 -16.26 -0.16 1.02
CA SER A 8 -15.72 -1.29 1.78
C SER A 8 -14.25 -1.48 1.37
N VAL A 9 -13.36 -0.55 1.76
CA VAL A 9 -11.99 -1.00 1.98
C VAL A 9 -12.08 -1.81 3.26
N ALA A 10 -12.11 -3.14 3.18
CA ALA A 10 -12.01 -4.00 4.35
C ALA A 10 -10.59 -3.88 4.94
N TRP A 11 -10.26 -2.71 5.49
CA TRP A 11 -8.98 -2.37 6.10
C TRP A 11 -9.05 -2.66 7.58
N ASN A 12 -8.49 -3.80 7.98
CA ASN A 12 -8.37 -4.20 9.37
C ASN A 12 -7.06 -4.98 9.53
N PRO A 13 -5.90 -4.29 9.54
CA PRO A 13 -4.61 -4.95 9.65
C PRO A 13 -4.53 -5.72 10.96
N PRO A 14 -4.06 -6.97 10.94
CA PRO A 14 -3.71 -7.70 12.16
C PRO A 14 -2.73 -6.89 13.01
N ALA A 15 -2.85 -6.98 14.33
CA ALA A 15 -1.96 -6.26 15.25
C ALA A 15 -0.49 -6.69 15.14
N ASP A 16 -0.27 -7.89 14.61
CA ASP A 16 1.02 -8.56 14.42
C ASP A 16 1.52 -8.55 12.97
N ALA A 17 0.84 -7.86 12.05
CA ALA A 17 1.36 -7.69 10.70
C ALA A 17 2.68 -6.89 10.73
N ASP A 18 3.75 -7.46 10.19
CA ASP A 18 5.08 -6.83 10.27
C ASP A 18 5.14 -5.54 9.46
N ARG A 19 4.47 -5.54 8.30
CA ARG A 19 4.46 -4.45 7.32
C ARG A 19 3.12 -4.32 6.63
N LEU A 20 2.83 -3.09 6.22
CA LEU A 20 1.66 -2.72 5.43
C LEU A 20 2.07 -2.37 4.00
N LEU A 21 1.23 -2.73 3.03
CA LEU A 21 1.43 -2.37 1.62
C LEU A 21 0.15 -1.77 1.04
N LEU A 22 0.21 -0.52 0.61
CA LEU A 22 -0.88 0.15 -0.09
C LEU A 22 -0.47 0.37 -1.54
N ALA A 23 -1.30 -0.04 -2.49
CA ALA A 23 -0.99 0.05 -3.90
C ALA A 23 -2.21 0.45 -4.71
N GLY A 24 -2.00 1.20 -5.77
CA GLY A 24 -3.07 1.54 -6.71
C GLY A 24 -2.60 2.48 -7.80
N ASN A 25 -3.55 2.91 -8.62
CA ASN A 25 -3.36 3.96 -9.60
C ASN A 25 -3.87 5.30 -9.07
N GLU A 26 -3.97 6.31 -9.93
CA GLU A 26 -4.39 7.66 -9.59
C GLU A 26 -5.79 7.70 -8.95
N ALA A 27 -6.68 6.80 -9.38
CA ALA A 27 -8.03 6.69 -8.83
C ALA A 27 -8.05 6.18 -7.37
N CYS A 28 -6.95 5.61 -6.88
CA CYS A 28 -6.86 5.05 -5.53
C CYS A 28 -6.33 6.04 -4.50
N VAL A 29 -5.86 7.21 -4.92
CA VAL A 29 -5.10 8.13 -4.07
C VAL A 29 -5.89 8.60 -2.86
N GLU A 30 -7.15 9.00 -3.04
CA GLU A 30 -8.01 9.42 -1.93
C GLU A 30 -8.27 8.29 -0.93
N THR A 31 -8.43 7.06 -1.42
CA THR A 31 -8.58 5.88 -0.56
C THR A 31 -7.31 5.62 0.25
N ILE A 32 -6.14 5.71 -0.38
CA ILE A 32 -4.84 5.54 0.29
C ILE A 32 -4.66 6.64 1.36
N ARG A 33 -5.00 7.89 1.04
CA ARG A 33 -4.96 9.03 1.97
C ARG A 33 -5.80 8.76 3.22
N LEU A 34 -7.03 8.26 3.04
CA LEU A 34 -7.92 7.89 4.15
C LEU A 34 -7.33 6.76 4.98
N ILE A 35 -6.80 5.71 4.36
CA ILE A 35 -6.16 4.60 5.10
C ILE A 35 -4.98 5.11 5.93
N LEU A 36 -4.06 5.87 5.32
CA LEU A 36 -2.87 6.40 6.00
C LEU A 36 -3.22 7.26 7.22
N ALA A 37 -4.31 8.04 7.14
CA ALA A 37 -4.79 8.86 8.25
C ALA A 37 -5.29 8.06 9.46
N THR A 38 -5.64 6.78 9.28
CA THR A 38 -6.07 5.89 10.37
C THR A 38 -4.91 5.16 11.05
N LEU A 39 -3.71 5.19 10.47
CA LEU A 39 -2.59 4.37 10.95
C LEU A 39 -1.92 4.99 12.18
N PRO A 40 -1.52 4.17 13.17
CA PRO A 40 -0.70 4.63 14.27
C PRO A 40 0.70 5.03 13.78
N SER A 41 1.38 5.91 14.52
CA SER A 41 2.74 6.38 14.18
C SER A 41 3.80 5.27 14.17
N SER A 42 3.52 4.14 14.82
CA SER A 42 4.36 2.94 14.84
C SER A 42 4.24 2.08 13.58
N ALA A 43 3.20 2.29 12.77
CA ALA A 43 2.93 1.52 11.57
C ALA A 43 4.08 1.66 10.57
N ARG A 44 4.41 0.56 9.89
CA ARG A 44 5.52 0.47 8.93
C ARG A 44 4.97 -0.01 7.60
N GLY A 45 5.43 0.55 6.50
CA GLY A 45 4.90 0.11 5.22
C GLY A 45 5.44 0.81 3.99
N GLN A 46 4.83 0.48 2.87
CA GLN A 46 5.13 1.03 1.56
C GLN A 46 3.83 1.43 0.87
N VAL A 47 3.86 2.57 0.19
CA VAL A 47 2.80 3.02 -0.71
C VAL A 47 3.38 3.04 -2.12
N PHE A 48 2.70 2.41 -3.08
CA PHE A 48 2.97 2.59 -4.50
C PHE A 48 1.75 3.18 -5.19
N VAL A 49 1.91 4.33 -5.84
CA VAL A 49 0.86 4.93 -6.66
C VAL A 49 1.36 5.05 -8.09
N GLU A 50 0.69 4.41 -9.03
CA GLU A 50 0.97 4.56 -10.45
C GLU A 50 0.20 5.74 -11.04
N VAL A 51 0.94 6.61 -11.72
CA VAL A 51 0.44 7.81 -12.40
C VAL A 51 0.81 7.79 -13.87
N GLN A 52 0.03 8.47 -14.72
CA GLN A 52 0.38 8.67 -16.12
C GLN A 52 1.68 9.47 -16.22
N SER A 53 1.71 10.65 -15.61
CA SER A 53 2.76 11.66 -15.74
C SER A 53 3.23 12.18 -14.37
N GLU A 54 4.28 13.00 -14.35
CA GLU A 54 4.73 13.66 -13.12
C GLU A 54 3.77 14.74 -12.64
N ASP A 55 2.94 15.29 -13.52
CA ASP A 55 1.97 16.35 -13.17
C ASP A 55 0.85 15.82 -12.27
N ASP A 56 0.67 14.50 -12.23
CA ASP A 56 -0.29 13.80 -11.39
C ASP A 56 0.28 13.44 -10.00
N ILE A 57 1.56 13.75 -9.72
CA ILE A 57 2.19 13.50 -8.42
C ILE A 57 1.74 14.55 -7.42
N GLU A 58 1.29 14.09 -6.25
CA GLU A 58 0.89 14.97 -5.17
C GLU A 58 1.48 14.59 -3.80
N GLN A 59 1.30 15.49 -2.84
CA GLN A 59 1.73 15.26 -1.47
C GLN A 59 0.77 14.31 -0.74
N LEU A 60 1.33 13.22 -0.23
CA LEU A 60 0.64 12.22 0.57
C LEU A 60 1.27 12.16 1.96
N ALA A 61 0.51 12.48 3.01
CA ALA A 61 0.97 12.36 4.38
C ALA A 61 0.97 10.88 4.80
N ALA A 62 2.07 10.40 5.35
CA ALA A 62 2.21 9.03 5.83
C ALA A 62 2.97 8.99 7.17
N PRO A 63 2.79 7.94 8.00
CA PRO A 63 3.61 7.73 9.20
C PRO A 63 5.10 7.69 8.88
N GLY A 64 5.96 8.09 9.82
CA GLY A 64 7.40 8.24 9.56
C GLY A 64 8.16 6.97 9.17
N ARG A 65 7.54 5.78 9.30
CA ARG A 65 8.10 4.49 8.86
C ARG A 65 7.44 3.97 7.56
N PHE A 66 6.81 4.86 6.81
CA PHE A 66 6.32 4.61 5.47
C PHE A 66 7.22 5.24 4.42
N SER A 67 7.38 4.53 3.32
CA SER A 67 7.88 5.07 2.07
C SER A 67 6.72 5.26 1.11
N VAL A 68 6.64 6.42 0.46
CA VAL A 68 5.66 6.70 -0.60
C VAL A 68 6.41 6.80 -1.92
N SER A 69 6.02 5.97 -2.89
CA SER A 69 6.68 5.90 -4.19
C SER A 69 5.65 6.07 -5.31
N TRP A 70 5.80 7.17 -6.05
CA TRP A 70 5.04 7.43 -7.25
C TRP A 70 5.73 6.77 -8.45
N LEU A 71 4.95 6.05 -9.27
CA LEU A 71 5.42 5.29 -10.42
C LEU A 71 4.85 5.93 -11.69
N VAL A 72 5.70 6.60 -12.46
CA VAL A 72 5.31 7.37 -13.65
C VAL A 72 5.36 6.48 -14.89
N ARG A 73 4.20 6.22 -15.49
CA ARG A 73 4.06 5.36 -16.68
C ARG A 73 4.83 5.89 -17.88
N ASP A 74 4.85 7.22 -18.07
CA ASP A 74 5.62 7.87 -19.14
C ASP A 74 7.15 7.66 -19.01
N ARG A 75 7.62 7.27 -17.83
CA ARG A 75 9.04 6.89 -17.57
C ARG A 75 9.30 5.40 -17.63
N GLY A 76 8.30 4.60 -18.04
CA GLY A 76 8.40 3.14 -18.07
C GLY A 76 8.40 2.46 -16.70
N GLN A 77 7.98 3.18 -15.65
CA GLN A 77 7.74 2.61 -14.33
C GLN A 77 6.38 1.91 -14.31
N ALA A 78 6.27 0.81 -13.54
CA ALA A 78 5.07 -0.02 -13.55
C ALA A 78 4.76 -0.57 -12.16
N LEU A 79 3.51 -0.44 -11.73
CA LEU A 79 3.02 -0.87 -10.42
C LEU A 79 3.33 -2.34 -10.15
N ARG A 80 2.97 -3.21 -11.09
CA ARG A 80 3.12 -4.66 -10.94
C ARG A 80 4.58 -5.06 -10.66
N ARG A 81 5.54 -4.50 -11.40
CA ARG A 81 6.97 -4.80 -11.20
C ARG A 81 7.49 -4.32 -9.86
N SER A 82 7.09 -3.12 -9.44
CA SER A 82 7.51 -2.58 -8.13
C SER A 82 6.94 -3.40 -6.97
N LEU A 83 5.68 -3.85 -7.08
CA LEU A 83 5.06 -4.73 -6.10
C LEU A 83 5.77 -6.08 -6.02
N ASP A 84 6.05 -6.72 -7.15
CA ASP A 84 6.74 -8.01 -7.18
C ASP A 84 8.15 -7.93 -6.57
N ALA A 85 8.92 -6.90 -6.93
CA ALA A 85 10.26 -6.69 -6.39
C ALA A 85 10.22 -6.46 -4.87
N TRP A 86 9.34 -5.56 -4.41
CA TRP A 86 9.22 -5.26 -2.98
C TRP A 86 8.73 -6.46 -2.16
N LEU A 87 7.74 -7.21 -2.66
CA LEU A 87 7.24 -8.41 -1.98
C LEU A 87 8.32 -9.50 -1.90
N ALA A 88 9.11 -9.70 -2.95
CA ALA A 88 10.22 -10.66 -2.94
C ALA A 88 11.29 -10.31 -1.89
N GLU A 89 11.51 -9.02 -1.63
CA GLU A 89 12.42 -8.55 -0.59
C GLU A 89 11.81 -8.64 0.83
N MET A 90 10.51 -8.38 0.98
CA MET A 90 9.84 -8.27 2.28
C MET A 90 9.21 -9.57 2.78
N LEU A 91 9.04 -10.55 1.92
CA LEU A 91 8.61 -11.91 2.26
C LEU A 91 9.72 -12.92 1.93
N PRO A 92 10.93 -12.78 2.51
CA PRO A 92 11.98 -13.75 2.27
C PRO A 92 11.57 -15.09 2.88
N VAL A 93 11.74 -16.17 2.13
CA VAL A 93 11.66 -17.53 2.68
C VAL A 93 12.83 -17.69 3.64
N SER A 94 12.58 -17.50 4.94
CA SER A 94 13.61 -17.47 5.97
C SER A 94 13.52 -18.71 6.86
N ALA A 95 14.68 -19.26 7.23
CA ALA A 95 14.78 -20.32 8.24
C ALA A 95 14.53 -19.81 9.68
N PHE A 96 14.40 -18.50 9.87
CA PHE A 96 14.41 -17.83 11.19
C PHE A 96 13.07 -17.17 11.56
N GLY A 97 12.01 -17.40 10.78
CA GLY A 97 10.66 -16.90 11.04
C GLY A 97 9.87 -16.59 9.77
N SER A 98 8.54 -16.56 9.90
CA SER A 98 7.63 -16.09 8.86
C SER A 98 7.57 -14.56 8.89
N SER A 99 7.68 -13.91 7.74
CA SER A 99 7.40 -12.47 7.59
C SER A 99 6.01 -12.29 7.01
N SER A 100 5.31 -11.24 7.44
CA SER A 100 3.95 -10.95 7.00
C SER A 100 3.79 -9.55 6.40
N VAL A 101 2.99 -9.46 5.35
CA VAL A 101 2.59 -8.19 4.72
C VAL A 101 1.07 -8.14 4.63
N TYR A 102 0.45 -7.14 5.25
CA TYR A 102 -0.96 -6.84 5.04
C TYR A 102 -1.12 -5.83 3.90
N SER A 103 -1.70 -6.27 2.78
CA SER A 103 -1.72 -5.53 1.53
C SER A 103 -3.12 -5.14 1.10
N TRP A 104 -3.31 -3.88 0.71
CA TRP A 104 -4.46 -3.40 -0.06
C TRP A 104 -3.99 -2.89 -1.43
N GLN A 105 -4.68 -3.28 -2.50
CA GLN A 105 -4.24 -3.03 -3.89
C GLN A 105 -5.38 -2.57 -4.80
N GLY A 106 -5.94 -1.38 -4.58
CA GLY A 106 -6.81 -0.63 -5.51
C GLY A 106 -8.18 -1.22 -5.88
N ASP A 107 -8.28 -2.53 -6.05
CA ASP A 107 -9.43 -3.25 -6.55
C ASP A 107 -9.58 -4.57 -5.77
N GLY A 108 -10.24 -4.48 -4.62
CA GLY A 108 -10.58 -5.64 -3.78
C GLY A 108 -10.27 -5.49 -2.30
N PRO A 109 -10.57 -6.54 -1.51
CA PRO A 109 -10.30 -6.57 -0.08
C PRO A 109 -8.79 -6.61 0.18
N ALA A 110 -8.38 -6.06 1.33
CA ALA A 110 -7.02 -6.24 1.80
C ALA A 110 -6.74 -7.72 2.12
N ARG A 111 -5.49 -8.15 1.95
CA ARG A 111 -5.05 -9.54 2.09
C ARG A 111 -3.81 -9.62 2.96
N LEU A 112 -3.73 -10.63 3.81
CA LEU A 112 -2.50 -10.98 4.51
C LEU A 112 -1.68 -11.91 3.62
N LEU A 113 -0.42 -11.57 3.41
CA LEU A 113 0.56 -12.36 2.68
C LEU A 113 1.63 -12.80 3.66
N THR A 114 2.00 -14.08 3.64
CA THR A 114 3.05 -14.65 4.51
C THR A 114 4.12 -15.31 3.64
N SER A 115 5.32 -15.50 4.21
CA SER A 115 6.47 -16.11 3.53
C SER A 115 6.48 -17.64 3.58
N ASP A 116 5.33 -18.28 3.76
CA ASP A 116 5.20 -19.74 3.99
C ASP A 116 5.41 -20.60 2.74
#